data_AF-A0A350APM7-F1
#
_entry.id   AF-A0A350APM7-F1
#
_cell.length_a   1.000
_cell.length_b   1.000
_cell.length_c   1.000
_cell.angle_alpha   90.00
_cell.angle_beta   90.00
_cell.angle_gamma   90.00
#
_symmetry.space_group_name_H-M   'P 1'
#
loop_
_entity.id
_entity.type
_entity.pdbx_description
1 polymer ?
#
loop_
_entity_poly.entity_id
_entity_poly.type
_entity_poly.pdbx_seq_one_letter_code
_entity_poly.pdbx_strand_id
1 'polypeptide(L)'
;MDKKFLKTAFFLAASEAAYILLVATLMRGAEKFLGDKPDNFLAPLTFLLLFVISAAISAALVFGKPVLLYLENKKEEAVRVFAFTLGWLALFFAAAITVLILV
;
A
#
# COMPACT_ATOMS: atom_id res chain seq x y z
N MET A 1 -22.93 1.60 -14.46
CA MET A 1 -21.67 1.40 -13.73
C MET A 1 -21.95 1.60 -12.24
N ASP A 2 -21.86 0.56 -11.42
CA ASP A 2 -22.24 0.65 -10.01
C ASP A 2 -21.25 1.54 -9.24
N LYS A 3 -21.71 2.74 -8.86
CA LYS A 3 -20.93 3.73 -8.08
C LYS A 3 -20.30 3.14 -6.80
N LYS A 4 -20.84 2.02 -6.32
CA LYS A 4 -20.39 1.25 -5.16
C LYS A 4 -18.99 0.66 -5.34
N PHE A 5 -18.65 0.16 -6.53
CA PHE A 5 -17.33 -0.45 -6.78
C PHE A 5 -16.23 0.59 -6.88
N LEU A 6 -16.50 1.73 -7.53
CA LEU A 6 -15.55 2.84 -7.59
C LEU A 6 -15.27 3.43 -6.21
N LYS A 7 -16.31 3.66 -5.39
CA LYS A 7 -16.11 4.10 -4.01
C LYS A 7 -15.27 3.10 -3.21
N THR A 8 -15.57 1.81 -3.35
CA THR A 8 -14.79 0.75 -2.69
C THR A 8 -13.32 0.80 -3.11
N ALA A 9 -13.05 0.77 -4.41
CA ALA A 9 -11.69 0.75 -4.95
C ALA A 9 -10.90 1.99 -4.53
N PHE A 10 -11.54 3.16 -4.53
CA PHE A 10 -10.97 4.40 -4.03
C PHE A 10 -10.61 4.30 -2.54
N PHE A 11 -11.52 3.80 -1.69
CA PHE A 11 -11.24 3.64 -0.26
C PHE A 11 -10.09 2.66 0.01
N LEU A 12 -10.01 1.55 -0.73
CA LEU A 12 -8.90 0.59 -0.61
C LEU A 12 -7.57 1.25 -1.01
N ALA A 13 -7.54 1.90 -2.18
CA ALA A 13 -6.35 2.61 -2.66
C ALA A 13 -5.94 3.77 -1.73
N ALA A 14 -6.89 4.52 -1.17
CA ALA A 14 -6.62 5.62 -0.26
C ALA A 14 -6.09 5.12 1.09
N SER A 15 -6.63 4.00 1.59
CA SER A 15 -6.13 3.35 2.80
C SER A 15 -4.71 2.84 2.60
N GLU A 16 -4.42 2.25 1.44
CA GLU A 16 -3.06 1.83 1.06
C GLU A 16 -2.11 3.01 0.93
N ALA A 17 -2.51 4.10 0.27
CA ALA A 17 -1.71 5.32 0.18
C ALA A 17 -1.42 5.92 1.57
N ALA A 18 -2.41 5.94 2.47
CA ALA A 18 -2.24 6.37 3.85
C ALA A 18 -1.28 5.45 4.63
N TYR A 19 -1.36 4.13 4.40
CA TYR A 19 -0.44 3.16 4.98
C TYR A 19 1.00 3.37 4.49
N ILE A 20 1.21 3.58 3.19
CA ILE A 20 2.51 3.89 2.60
C ILE A 20 3.09 5.18 3.22
N LEU A 21 2.27 6.23 3.39
CA LEU A 21 2.70 7.45 4.08
C LEU A 21 3.14 7.17 5.52
N LEU A 22 2.41 6.35 6.26
CA LEU A 22 2.78 5.94 7.61
C LEU A 22 4.14 5.22 7.61
N VAL A 23 4.32 4.22 6.76
CA VAL A 23 5.59 3.48 6.64
C VAL A 23 6.74 4.42 6.25
N ALA A 24 6.53 5.33 5.30
CA ALA A 24 7.53 6.31 4.89
C ALA A 24 7.94 7.24 6.03
N THR A 25 6.98 7.73 6.82
CA THR A 25 7.28 8.56 8.01
C THR A 25 8.02 7.78 9.10
N LEU A 26 7.66 6.50 9.29
CA LEU A 26 8.35 5.61 10.22
C LEU A 26 9.79 5.37 9.79
N MET A 27 10.04 5.09 8.51
CA MET A 27 11.39 4.90 7.97
C MET A 27 12.24 6.16 8.12
N ARG A 28 11.68 7.33 7.80
CA ARG A 28 12.36 8.62 8.01
C ARG A 28 12.70 8.88 9.48
N GLY A 29 11.80 8.48 10.40
CA GLY A 29 12.05 8.57 11.84
C GLY A 29 13.11 7.57 12.31
N ALA A 30 13.13 6.37 11.72
CA ALA A 30 14.02 5.27 12.11
C ALA A 30 15.49 5.66 11.96
N GLU A 31 15.88 6.39 10.91
CA GLU A 31 17.25 6.93 10.74
C GLU A 31 17.72 7.72 11.98
N LYS A 32 16.83 8.51 12.58
CA LYS A 32 17.12 9.32 13.77
C LYS A 32 17.27 8.49 15.04
N PHE A 33 16.56 7.37 15.17
CA PHE A 33 16.61 6.49 16.36
C PHE A 33 17.70 5.42 16.26
N LEU A 34 17.98 4.94 15.05
CA LEU A 34 18.99 3.93 14.79
C LEU A 34 20.40 4.55 14.89
N GLY A 35 20.61 5.79 14.42
CA GLY A 35 21.90 6.49 14.48
C GLY A 35 23.04 5.76 13.74
N ASP A 36 24.28 6.25 13.84
CA ASP A 36 25.50 5.58 13.33
C ASP A 36 25.90 4.35 14.17
N LYS A 37 24.93 3.52 14.57
CA LYS A 37 25.26 2.28 15.27
C LYS A 37 25.94 1.34 14.28
N PRO A 38 27.10 0.76 14.64
CA PRO A 38 27.91 -0.05 13.73
C PRO A 38 27.08 -1.19 13.17
N ASP A 39 27.32 -1.54 11.90
CA ASP A 39 26.70 -2.63 11.12
C ASP A 39 26.42 -3.85 11.99
N ASN A 40 25.23 -3.86 12.60
CA ASN A 40 24.78 -4.94 13.45
C ASN A 40 23.74 -5.70 12.65
N PHE A 41 23.84 -7.03 12.63
CA PHE A 41 22.93 -7.92 11.90
C PHE A 41 21.44 -7.64 12.19
N LEU A 42 21.13 -7.04 13.34
CA LEU A 42 19.79 -6.60 13.73
C LEU A 42 19.18 -5.52 12.82
N ALA A 43 19.99 -4.66 12.19
CA ALA A 43 19.49 -3.62 11.29
C ALA A 43 18.81 -4.20 10.03
N PRO A 44 19.48 -5.04 9.21
CA PRO A 44 18.83 -5.69 8.07
C PRO A 44 17.71 -6.64 8.49
N LEU A 45 17.82 -7.32 9.64
CA LEU A 45 16.76 -8.19 10.16
C LEU A 45 15.46 -7.42 10.45
N THR A 46 15.56 -6.30 11.17
CA THR A 46 14.39 -5.48 11.52
C THR A 46 13.77 -4.82 10.30
N PHE A 47 14.59 -4.37 9.34
CA PHE A 47 14.11 -3.89 8.04
C PHE A 47 13.33 -4.98 7.28
N LEU A 48 13.87 -6.19 7.18
CA LEU A 48 13.21 -7.31 6.50
C LEU A 48 11.88 -7.70 7.17
N LEU A 49 11.82 -7.69 8.51
CA LEU A 49 10.57 -7.92 9.24
C LEU A 49 9.53 -6.84 8.93
N LEU A 50 9.91 -5.56 8.97
CA LEU A 50 9.02 -4.46 8.61
C LEU A 50 8.55 -4.58 7.16
N PHE A 51 9.44 -4.93 6.24
CA PHE A 51 9.11 -5.15 4.83
C PHE A 51 8.08 -6.26 4.64
N VAL A 52 8.26 -7.42 5.28
CA VAL A 52 7.31 -8.54 5.18
C VAL A 52 5.95 -8.17 5.78
N ILE A 53 5.94 -7.50 6.93
CA ILE A 53 4.70 -7.00 7.55
C ILE A 53 4.00 -6.00 6.62
N SER A 54 4.76 -5.08 6.02
CA SER A 54 4.25 -4.11 5.06
C SER A 54 3.67 -4.78 3.83
N ALA A 55 4.36 -5.75 3.25
CA ALA A 55 3.88 -6.51 2.11
C ALA A 55 2.58 -7.27 2.46
N ALA A 56 2.47 -7.85 3.66
CA ALA A 56 1.27 -8.55 4.11
C ALA A 56 0.08 -7.59 4.30
N ILE A 57 0.29 -6.42 4.91
CA ILE A 57 -0.75 -5.39 5.07
C ILE A 57 -1.19 -4.85 3.70
N SER A 58 -0.23 -4.53 2.83
CA SER A 58 -0.50 -4.04 1.48
C SER A 58 -1.29 -5.08 0.67
N ALA A 59 -0.90 -6.36 0.78
CA ALA A 59 -1.62 -7.45 0.16
C ALA A 59 -3.06 -7.57 0.69
N ALA A 60 -3.27 -7.42 1.99
CA ALA A 60 -4.61 -7.44 2.57
C ALA A 60 -5.48 -6.26 2.11
N LEU A 61 -4.91 -5.05 2.01
CA LEU A 61 -5.63 -3.85 1.57
C LEU A 61 -5.96 -3.89 0.07
N VAL A 62 -5.03 -4.34 -0.76
CA VAL A 62 -5.21 -4.37 -2.22
C VAL A 62 -5.99 -5.61 -2.68
N PHE A 63 -5.65 -6.79 -2.16
CA PHE A 63 -6.22 -8.07 -2.61
C PHE A 63 -7.31 -8.63 -1.71
N GLY A 64 -7.44 -8.19 -0.45
CA GLY A 64 -8.39 -8.80 0.50
C GLY A 64 -9.81 -8.83 -0.03
N LYS A 65 -10.33 -7.70 -0.52
CA LYS A 65 -11.69 -7.64 -1.08
C LYS A 65 -11.83 -8.33 -2.45
N PRO A 66 -10.92 -8.15 -3.42
CA PRO A 66 -10.93 -8.94 -4.66
C PRO A 66 -10.92 -10.46 -4.42
N VAL A 67 -10.10 -10.96 -3.49
CA VAL A 67 -10.01 -12.38 -3.17
C VAL A 67 -11.34 -12.88 -2.58
N LEU A 68 -11.94 -12.13 -1.65
CA LEU A 68 -13.26 -12.48 -1.12
C LEU A 68 -14.34 -12.55 -2.21
N LEU A 69 -14.39 -11.56 -3.12
CA LEU A 69 -15.32 -11.57 -4.24
C LEU A 69 -15.08 -12.76 -5.19
N TYR A 70 -13.81 -13.14 -5.39
CA TYR A 70 -13.46 -14.30 -6.21
C TYR A 70 -13.95 -15.60 -5.56
N LEU A 71 -13.79 -15.74 -4.24
CA LEU A 71 -14.30 -16.88 -3.46
C LEU A 71 -15.84 -16.95 -3.46
N GLU A 72 -16.52 -15.80 -3.53
CA GLU A 72 -17.97 -15.70 -3.70
C GLU A 72 -18.46 -16.01 -5.15
N ASN A 73 -17.60 -16.54 -6.03
CA ASN A 73 -17.85 -16.75 -7.46
C ASN A 73 -18.14 -15.47 -8.29
N LYS A 74 -17.93 -14.27 -7.72
CA LYS A 74 -18.09 -12.99 -8.42
C LYS A 74 -16.80 -12.57 -9.11
N LYS A 75 -16.30 -13.42 -10.02
CA LYS A 75 -14.98 -13.26 -10.66
C LYS A 75 -14.84 -11.96 -11.43
N GLU A 76 -15.87 -11.57 -12.18
CA GLU A 76 -15.85 -10.33 -12.95
C GLU A 76 -15.79 -9.08 -12.04
N GLU A 77 -16.56 -9.08 -10.95
CA GLU A 77 -16.51 -8.01 -9.96
C GLU A 77 -15.17 -7.95 -9.23
N ALA A 78 -14.59 -9.11 -8.89
CA ALA A 78 -13.28 -9.20 -8.26
C ALA A 78 -12.20 -8.53 -9.13
N VAL A 79 -12.13 -8.90 -10.42
CA VAL A 79 -11.17 -8.32 -11.37
C VAL A 79 -11.43 -6.82 -11.57
N ARG A 80 -12.69 -6.39 -11.66
CA ARG A 80 -13.03 -4.96 -11.78
C ARG A 80 -12.56 -4.17 -10.55
N VAL A 81 -12.89 -4.62 -9.33
CA VAL A 81 -12.48 -3.94 -8.10
C VAL A 81 -10.96 -3.84 -8.02
N PHE A 82 -10.26 -4.94 -8.30
CA PHE A 82 -8.80 -4.95 -8.31
C PHE A 82 -8.21 -3.97 -9.33
N ALA A 83 -8.69 -4.00 -10.58
CA ALA A 83 -8.24 -3.10 -11.63
C ALA A 83 -8.48 -1.63 -11.30
N PHE A 84 -9.65 -1.29 -10.72
CA PHE A 84 -9.92 0.07 -10.26
C PHE A 84 -9.04 0.48 -9.08
N THR A 85 -8.77 -0.43 -8.12
CA THR A 85 -7.85 -0.15 -7.00
C THR A 85 -6.45 0.15 -7.54
N LEU A 86 -5.95 -0.66 -8.48
CA LEU A 86 -4.66 -0.40 -9.16
C LEU A 86 -4.66 0.93 -9.92
N GLY A 87 -5.75 1.25 -10.63
CA GLY A 87 -5.90 2.52 -11.33
C GLY A 87 -5.81 3.71 -10.38
N TRP A 88 -6.47 3.65 -9.23
CA TRP A 88 -6.36 4.70 -8.20
C TRP A 88 -4.97 4.78 -7.58
N LEU A 89 -4.32 3.64 -7.31
CA LEU A 89 -2.94 3.63 -6.83
C LEU A 89 -1.97 4.25 -7.84
N ALA A 90 -2.16 3.97 -9.14
CA ALA A 90 -1.38 4.61 -10.20
C ALA A 90 -1.60 6.14 -10.24
N LEU A 91 -2.84 6.60 -10.03
CA LEU A 91 -3.14 8.03 -9.92
C LEU A 91 -2.49 8.67 -8.69
N PHE A 92 -2.53 8.01 -7.52
CA PHE A 92 -1.84 8.50 -6.33
C PHE A 92 -0.32 8.53 -6.50
N PHE A 93 0.23 7.52 -7.17
CA PHE A 93 1.65 7.49 -7.54
C PHE A 93 2.03 8.64 -8.47
N ALA A 94 1.25 8.89 -9.52
CA ALA A 94 1.46 10.02 -10.42
C ALA A 94 1.35 11.37 -9.69
N ALA A 95 0.39 11.52 -8.77
CA ALA A 95 0.25 12.70 -7.93
C ALA A 95 1.48 12.88 -7.01
N ALA A 96 1.96 11.80 -6.38
CA ALA A 96 3.16 11.84 -5.55
C ALA A 96 4.41 12.25 -6.33
N ILE A 97 4.60 11.71 -7.55
CA ILE A 97 5.67 12.14 -8.46
C ILE A 97 5.54 13.62 -8.80
N THR A 98 4.32 14.08 -9.12
CA THR A 98 4.08 15.49 -9.47
C THR A 98 4.47 16.39 -8.30
N VAL A 99 4.08 16.04 -7.07
CA VAL A 99 4.48 16.76 -5.85
C VAL A 99 5.99 16.73 -5.67
N LEU A 100 6.64 15.58 -5.86
CA LEU A 100 8.09 15.43 -5.74
C LEU A 100 8.87 16.33 -6.72
N ILE A 101 8.34 16.56 -7.92
CA ILE A 101 8.99 17.42 -8.93
C ILE A 101 8.80 18.92 -8.62
N LEU A 102 7.71 19.28 -7.94
CA LEU A 102 7.36 20.68 -7.65
C LEU A 102 8.03 21.22 -6.38
N VAL A 103 8.46 20.35 -5.46
CA VAL A 103 9.14 20.69 -4.20
C VAL A 103 10.64 20.70 -4.38
#